data_AF-B1KN86-F1
#
_entry.id   AF-B1KN86-F1
#
_cell.length_a   1.000
_cell.length_b   1.000
_cell.length_c   1.000
_cell.angle_alpha   90.00
_cell.angle_beta   90.00
_cell.angle_gamma   90.00
#
_symmetry.space_group_name_H-M   'P 1'
#
loop_
_entity.id
_entity.type
_entity.pdbx_description
1 polymer ?
#
loop_
_entity_poly.entity_id
_entity_poly.type
_entity_poly.pdbx_seq_one_letter_code
_entity_poly.pdbx_strand_id
1 'polypeptide(L)'
;MKKNTLKAGLLAIVASTTLMASSVYAGDDHQHHGKSHHMKGERSGHHGDIRKMFRGLDLTDTQKAEIKALVKEQRKAMKEEQVSKEERSAHRSEFFALISADNFDEAKAQALIEKKQQKRQEKGVAMLKIQNEVYQLLTPEQKVKFKEKFERRH
;
A
#
# COMPACT_ATOMS: atom_id res chain seq x y z
N MET A 1 -3.88 -16.58 62.20
CA MET A 1 -3.78 -18.04 62.41
C MET A 1 -4.04 -18.73 61.08
N LYS A 2 -3.09 -19.56 60.62
CA LYS A 2 -3.06 -20.19 59.30
C LYS A 2 -4.10 -21.31 59.18
N LYS A 3 -4.75 -21.43 58.02
CA LYS A 3 -5.31 -22.70 57.51
C LYS A 3 -5.03 -22.79 56.01
N ASN A 4 -4.03 -23.58 55.66
CA ASN A 4 -3.76 -24.03 54.31
C ASN A 4 -4.67 -25.22 53.99
N THR A 5 -5.22 -25.29 52.79
CA THR A 5 -5.68 -26.56 52.20
C THR A 5 -5.18 -26.66 50.77
N LEU A 6 -4.10 -27.45 50.62
CA LEU A 6 -3.60 -27.99 49.37
C LEU A 6 -4.65 -28.93 48.76
N LYS A 7 -4.92 -28.82 47.46
CA LYS A 7 -5.37 -29.94 46.64
C LYS A 7 -4.57 -29.96 45.36
N ALA A 8 -3.64 -30.90 45.32
CA ALA A 8 -2.90 -31.32 44.15
C ALA A 8 -3.82 -32.13 43.22
N GLY A 9 -3.65 -31.96 41.92
CA GLY A 9 -4.30 -32.75 40.88
C GLY A 9 -3.43 -32.75 39.64
N LEU A 10 -2.29 -33.46 39.73
CA LEU A 10 -1.31 -33.64 38.68
C LEU A 10 -1.74 -34.89 37.90
N LEU A 11 -2.21 -34.72 36.65
CA LEU A 11 -2.49 -35.84 35.76
C LEU A 11 -1.53 -35.77 34.58
N ALA A 12 -0.45 -36.53 34.68
CA ALA A 12 0.46 -36.84 33.60
C ALA A 12 0.23 -38.30 33.20
N ILE A 13 -0.19 -38.56 31.96
CA ILE A 13 0.10 -39.82 31.28
C ILE A 13 0.52 -39.52 29.84
N VAL A 14 1.74 -39.96 29.58
CA VAL A 14 2.50 -39.99 28.34
C VAL A 14 2.00 -41.11 27.43
N ALA A 15 1.93 -40.88 26.12
CA ALA A 15 2.18 -41.84 25.04
C ALA A 15 1.93 -41.14 23.70
N SER A 16 2.66 -41.31 22.61
CA SER A 16 3.95 -41.89 22.30
C SER A 16 4.28 -41.35 20.91
N THR A 17 5.56 -41.06 20.68
CA THR A 17 6.14 -40.77 19.36
C THR A 17 5.79 -41.83 18.32
N THR A 18 5.51 -41.40 17.09
CA THR A 18 5.81 -42.20 15.90
C THR A 18 6.49 -41.33 14.84
N LEU A 19 7.55 -41.92 14.32
CA LEU A 19 8.55 -41.39 13.40
C LEU A 19 8.04 -41.30 11.96
N MET A 20 8.59 -40.31 11.24
CA MET A 20 9.05 -40.36 9.85
C MET A 20 8.12 -40.93 8.76
N ALA A 21 7.75 -40.06 7.82
CA ALA A 21 7.84 -40.39 6.40
C ALA A 21 8.24 -39.14 5.62
N SER A 22 9.53 -39.07 5.29
CA SER A 22 10.06 -38.19 4.25
C SER A 22 9.53 -38.63 2.89
N SER A 23 8.62 -37.86 2.29
CA SER A 23 8.47 -37.84 0.84
C SER A 23 9.08 -36.54 0.32
N VAL A 24 10.35 -36.61 -0.06
CA VAL A 24 10.95 -35.64 -0.97
C VAL A 24 10.26 -35.84 -2.31
N TYR A 25 9.41 -34.91 -2.70
CA TYR A 25 8.90 -34.85 -4.07
C TYR A 25 10.05 -34.36 -4.95
N ALA A 26 10.79 -35.29 -5.55
CA ALA A 26 11.58 -35.04 -6.75
C ALA A 26 10.60 -35.08 -7.94
N GLY A 27 9.94 -33.95 -8.17
CA GLY A 27 9.04 -33.72 -9.30
C GLY A 27 9.70 -32.77 -10.27
N ASP A 28 10.33 -33.38 -11.27
CA ASP A 28 10.52 -32.97 -12.67
C ASP A 28 10.55 -31.48 -13.04
N ASP A 29 11.61 -31.15 -13.77
CA ASP A 29 11.91 -29.89 -14.42
C ASP A 29 10.79 -29.48 -15.40
N HIS A 30 9.92 -28.58 -14.95
CA HIS A 30 9.11 -27.77 -15.84
C HIS A 30 9.48 -26.30 -15.64
N GLN A 31 10.51 -25.88 -16.38
CA GLN A 31 10.73 -24.51 -16.81
C GLN A 31 9.50 -24.00 -17.58
N HIS A 32 8.44 -23.67 -16.84
CA HIS A 32 7.49 -22.69 -17.31
C HIS A 32 8.14 -21.32 -17.15
N HIS A 33 8.82 -20.88 -18.21
CA HIS A 33 8.94 -19.46 -18.53
C HIS A 33 7.54 -18.90 -18.80
N GLY A 34 6.73 -18.82 -17.74
CA GLY A 34 5.59 -17.94 -17.67
C GLY A 34 6.18 -16.54 -17.72
N LYS A 35 6.25 -15.97 -18.92
CA LYS A 35 6.32 -14.53 -19.09
C LYS A 35 5.21 -13.99 -18.22
N SER A 36 5.57 -13.49 -17.04
CA SER A 36 4.72 -12.61 -16.25
C SER A 36 4.49 -11.43 -17.17
N HIS A 37 3.44 -11.53 -17.99
CA HIS A 37 2.76 -10.38 -18.50
C HIS A 37 2.36 -9.65 -17.23
N HIS A 38 3.20 -8.66 -16.85
CA HIS A 38 2.77 -7.59 -16.00
C HIS A 38 1.53 -7.04 -16.71
N MET A 39 0.36 -7.56 -16.33
CA MET A 39 -0.88 -6.82 -16.32
C MET A 39 -0.53 -5.61 -15.48
N LYS A 40 0.05 -4.62 -16.15
CA LYS A 40 0.11 -3.24 -15.74
C LYS A 40 -1.34 -2.79 -15.83
N GLY A 41 -2.17 -3.38 -14.96
CA GLY A 41 -3.55 -2.99 -14.83
C GLY A 41 -3.49 -1.50 -14.67
N GLU A 42 -4.31 -0.81 -15.44
CA GLU A 42 -4.76 0.52 -15.11
C GLU A 42 -5.27 0.52 -13.67
N ARG A 43 -4.34 0.57 -12.71
CA ARG A 43 -4.49 1.33 -11.49
C ARG A 43 -4.36 2.79 -11.90
N SER A 44 -5.26 3.21 -12.79
CA SER A 44 -5.68 4.59 -12.93
C SER A 44 -6.59 4.92 -11.75
N GLY A 45 -6.10 4.67 -10.53
CA GLY A 45 -6.39 5.62 -9.47
C GLY A 45 -5.64 6.87 -9.87
N HIS A 46 -6.32 8.01 -9.89
CA HIS A 46 -5.86 9.34 -10.29
C HIS A 46 -4.66 9.90 -9.48
N HIS A 47 -3.75 9.06 -9.00
CA HIS A 47 -2.58 9.38 -8.16
C HIS A 47 -1.25 9.03 -8.84
N GLY A 48 -1.29 8.59 -10.11
CA GLY A 48 -0.14 8.10 -10.84
C GLY A 48 0.56 9.17 -11.66
N ASP A 49 1.29 10.07 -10.98
CA ASP A 49 2.28 11.05 -11.48
C ASP A 49 1.74 12.46 -11.75
N ILE A 50 1.99 13.39 -10.81
CA ILE A 50 1.77 14.85 -10.93
C ILE A 50 2.24 15.37 -12.29
N ARG A 51 3.35 14.83 -12.82
CA ARG A 51 3.89 15.21 -14.13
C ARG A 51 2.97 14.92 -15.31
N LYS A 52 2.05 13.95 -15.21
CA LYS A 52 1.06 13.68 -16.26
C LYS A 52 -0.06 14.71 -16.29
N MET A 53 -0.38 15.29 -15.14
CA MET A 53 -1.41 16.33 -15.03
C MET A 53 -1.00 17.57 -15.82
N PHE A 54 0.24 18.02 -15.66
CA PHE A 54 0.81 19.19 -16.35
C PHE A 54 1.43 18.88 -17.73
N ARG A 55 1.25 17.65 -18.25
CA ARG A 55 1.86 17.23 -19.52
C ARG A 55 1.25 17.99 -20.71
N GLY A 56 2.12 18.45 -21.60
CA GLY A 56 1.74 19.18 -22.81
C GLY A 56 1.25 20.59 -22.54
N LEU A 57 1.63 21.17 -21.40
CA LEU A 57 1.75 22.62 -21.28
C LEU A 57 3.12 23.03 -21.81
N ASP A 58 3.19 24.20 -22.42
CA ASP A 58 4.42 24.79 -22.94
C ASP A 58 5.22 25.40 -21.78
N LEU A 59 5.75 24.53 -20.91
CA LEU A 59 6.51 24.93 -19.73
C LEU A 59 7.92 25.40 -20.12
N THR A 60 8.38 26.49 -19.49
CA THR A 60 9.77 26.92 -19.58
C THR A 60 10.69 25.91 -18.92
N ASP A 61 11.99 25.96 -19.25
CA ASP A 61 12.95 25.05 -18.61
C ASP A 61 13.13 25.34 -17.13
N THR A 62 12.96 26.60 -16.71
CA THR A 62 12.93 26.99 -15.29
C THR A 62 11.72 26.36 -14.57
N GLN A 63 10.51 26.47 -15.12
CA GLN A 63 9.31 25.84 -14.56
C GLN A 63 9.48 24.31 -14.47
N LYS A 64 10.03 23.67 -15.50
CA LYS A 64 10.29 22.21 -15.47
C LYS A 64 11.25 21.82 -14.36
N ALA A 65 12.31 22.60 -14.15
CA ALA A 65 13.30 22.35 -13.11
C ALA A 65 12.68 22.46 -11.71
N GLU A 66 11.92 23.52 -11.45
CA GLU A 66 11.21 23.75 -10.18
C GLU A 66 10.19 22.64 -9.89
N ILE A 67 9.35 22.30 -10.87
CA ILE A 67 8.37 21.21 -10.74
C ILE A 67 9.08 19.87 -10.47
N LYS A 68 10.22 19.63 -11.14
CA LYS A 68 11.00 18.40 -10.93
C LYS A 68 11.57 18.35 -9.51
N ALA A 69 12.06 19.47 -8.97
CA ALA A 69 12.58 19.56 -7.62
C ALA A 69 11.48 19.31 -6.58
N LEU A 70 10.35 20.01 -6.71
CA LEU A 70 9.19 19.90 -5.83
C LEU A 70 8.63 18.47 -5.79
N VAL A 71 8.45 17.85 -6.96
CA VAL A 71 8.00 16.45 -7.04
C VAL A 71 9.04 15.48 -6.46
N LYS A 72 10.34 15.77 -6.58
CA LYS A 72 11.41 14.91 -6.04
C LYS A 72 11.43 14.98 -4.52
N GLU A 73 11.28 16.16 -3.95
CA GLU A 73 11.21 16.38 -2.50
C GLU A 73 10.03 15.64 -1.89
N GLN A 74 8.83 15.78 -2.46
CA GLN A 74 7.68 15.02 -1.97
C GLN A 74 7.88 13.52 -2.08
N ARG A 75 8.43 13.04 -3.20
CA ARG A 75 8.71 11.61 -3.37
C ARG A 75 9.68 11.09 -2.31
N LYS A 76 10.60 11.94 -1.83
CA LYS A 76 11.49 11.59 -0.73
C LYS A 76 10.70 11.50 0.58
N ALA A 77 9.93 12.54 0.93
CA ALA A 77 9.09 12.54 2.14
C ALA A 77 8.12 11.35 2.18
N MET A 78 7.44 11.05 1.07
CA MET A 78 6.52 9.91 0.97
C MET A 78 7.21 8.54 1.02
N LYS A 79 8.49 8.46 0.63
CA LYS A 79 9.30 7.22 0.74
C LYS A 79 9.75 6.97 2.17
N GLU A 80 10.09 8.02 2.90
CA GLU A 80 10.44 7.94 4.33
C GLU A 80 9.23 7.49 5.15
N GLU A 81 8.03 7.96 4.77
CA GLU A 81 6.76 7.53 5.36
C GLU A 81 6.20 6.21 4.79
N GLN A 82 6.99 5.53 3.94
CA GLN A 82 6.56 4.31 3.31
C GLN A 82 6.58 3.15 4.30
N VAL A 83 5.42 2.52 4.42
CA VAL A 83 5.17 1.33 5.24
C VAL A 83 6.23 0.27 4.94
N SER A 84 6.88 -0.26 5.97
CA SER A 84 7.98 -1.24 5.82
C SER A 84 7.51 -2.49 5.07
N LYS A 85 8.44 -3.33 4.63
CA LYS A 85 8.06 -4.58 3.94
C LYS A 85 7.30 -5.50 4.89
N GLU A 86 7.70 -5.47 6.15
CA GLU A 86 7.17 -6.23 7.28
C GLU A 86 5.74 -5.77 7.58
N GLU A 87 5.53 -4.47 7.77
CA GLU A 87 4.20 -3.88 8.00
C GLU A 87 3.27 -4.12 6.81
N ARG A 88 3.76 -4.03 5.57
CA ARG A 88 2.98 -4.40 4.38
C ARG A 88 2.58 -5.88 4.38
N SER A 89 3.44 -6.76 4.87
CA SER A 89 3.15 -8.18 4.98
C SER A 89 2.12 -8.45 6.08
N ALA A 90 2.28 -7.82 7.24
CA ALA A 90 1.33 -7.87 8.33
C ALA A 90 -0.06 -7.44 7.87
N HIS A 91 -0.17 -6.30 7.18
CA HIS A 91 -1.43 -5.85 6.61
C HIS A 91 -2.04 -6.81 5.59
N ARG A 92 -1.25 -7.55 4.81
CA ARG A 92 -1.81 -8.58 3.92
C ARG A 92 -2.34 -9.77 4.72
N SER A 93 -1.61 -10.17 5.75
CA SER A 93 -2.01 -11.26 6.65
C SER A 93 -3.30 -10.94 7.39
N GLU A 94 -3.44 -9.72 7.93
CA GLU A 94 -4.66 -9.25 8.62
C GLU A 94 -5.89 -9.31 7.70
N PHE A 95 -5.75 -8.87 6.45
CA PHE A 95 -6.83 -8.96 5.47
C PHE A 95 -7.16 -10.40 5.09
N PHE A 96 -6.13 -11.24 4.90
CA PHE A 96 -6.35 -12.65 4.60
C PHE A 96 -7.09 -13.35 5.74
N ALA A 97 -6.71 -13.09 6.99
CA ALA A 97 -7.35 -13.67 8.17
C ALA A 97 -8.84 -13.30 8.27
N LEU A 98 -9.24 -12.09 7.88
CA LEU A 98 -10.66 -11.70 7.83
C LEU A 98 -11.44 -12.44 6.73
N ILE A 99 -10.80 -12.70 5.59
CA ILE A 99 -11.42 -13.38 4.45
C ILE A 99 -11.53 -14.89 4.70
N SER A 100 -10.54 -15.48 5.37
CA SER A 100 -10.46 -16.91 5.62
C SER A 100 -11.10 -17.33 6.94
N ALA A 101 -11.72 -16.42 7.70
CA ALA A 101 -12.38 -16.75 8.96
C ALA A 101 -13.72 -17.45 8.70
N ASP A 102 -14.08 -18.42 9.55
CA ASP A 102 -15.38 -19.11 9.48
C ASP A 102 -16.57 -18.15 9.63
N ASN A 103 -16.38 -17.07 10.40
CA ASN A 103 -17.33 -15.99 10.56
C ASN A 103 -16.66 -14.63 10.31
N PHE A 104 -17.34 -13.75 9.59
CA PHE A 104 -16.83 -12.43 9.28
C PHE A 104 -16.90 -11.50 10.49
N ASP A 105 -15.77 -10.92 10.88
CA ASP A 105 -15.66 -9.93 11.96
C ASP A 105 -15.72 -8.51 11.36
N GLU A 106 -16.93 -7.96 11.26
CA GLU A 106 -17.16 -6.64 10.68
C GLU A 106 -16.43 -5.53 11.46
N ALA A 107 -16.39 -5.61 12.79
CA ALA A 107 -15.74 -4.60 13.62
C ALA A 107 -14.22 -4.54 13.36
N LYS A 108 -13.56 -5.71 13.25
CA LYS A 108 -12.14 -5.76 12.86
C LYS A 108 -11.92 -5.25 11.44
N ALA A 109 -12.81 -5.58 10.50
CA ALA A 109 -12.73 -5.09 9.13
C ALA A 109 -12.81 -3.56 9.07
N GLN A 110 -13.76 -2.95 9.78
CA GLN A 110 -13.93 -1.50 9.86
C GLN A 110 -12.68 -0.84 10.44
N ALA A 111 -12.14 -1.34 11.56
CA ALA A 111 -10.93 -0.79 12.19
C ALA A 111 -9.70 -0.84 11.26
N LEU A 112 -9.50 -1.95 10.53
CA LEU A 112 -8.41 -2.07 9.56
C LEU A 112 -8.56 -1.13 8.36
N ILE A 113 -9.79 -0.89 7.92
CA ILE A 113 -10.09 0.05 6.83
C ILE A 113 -9.88 1.49 7.30
N GLU A 114 -10.32 1.84 8.51
CA GLU A 114 -10.19 3.18 9.09
C GLU A 114 -8.72 3.59 9.22
N LYS A 115 -7.88 2.69 9.76
CA LYS A 115 -6.42 2.90 9.82
C LYS A 115 -5.81 3.18 8.45
N LYS A 116 -6.33 2.54 7.39
CA LYS A 116 -5.89 2.80 6.01
C LYS A 116 -6.44 4.11 5.44
N GLN A 117 -7.65 4.51 5.83
CA GLN A 117 -8.25 5.76 5.35
C GLN A 117 -7.49 6.97 5.85
N GLN A 118 -7.09 7.02 7.13
CA GLN A 118 -6.31 8.14 7.67
C GLN A 118 -5.05 8.42 6.84
N LYS A 119 -4.24 7.38 6.59
CA LYS A 119 -3.04 7.49 5.75
C LYS A 119 -3.33 7.85 4.30
N ARG A 120 -4.49 7.45 3.75
CA ARG A 120 -4.91 7.87 2.39
C ARG A 120 -5.31 9.33 2.37
N GLN A 121 -5.99 9.82 3.40
CA GLN A 121 -6.42 11.20 3.52
C GLN A 121 -5.21 12.15 3.59
N GLU A 122 -4.25 11.85 4.47
CA GLU A 122 -3.01 12.63 4.59
C GLU A 122 -2.26 12.72 3.25
N LYS A 123 -2.11 11.59 2.56
CA LYS A 123 -1.48 11.55 1.23
C LYS A 123 -2.28 12.31 0.17
N GLY A 124 -3.61 12.26 0.23
CA GLY A 124 -4.49 13.01 -0.66
C GLY A 124 -4.31 14.51 -0.49
N VAL A 125 -4.30 14.99 0.75
CA VAL A 125 -4.04 16.41 1.08
C VAL A 125 -2.64 16.83 0.61
N ALA A 126 -1.61 16.04 0.90
CA ALA A 126 -0.25 16.34 0.46
C ALA A 126 -0.12 16.40 -1.07
N MET A 127 -0.82 15.50 -1.77
CA MET A 127 -0.86 15.52 -3.25
C MET A 127 -1.55 16.78 -3.78
N LEU A 128 -2.67 17.20 -3.18
CA LEU A 128 -3.38 18.43 -3.57
C LEU A 128 -2.53 19.69 -3.35
N LYS A 129 -1.80 19.75 -2.23
CA LYS A 129 -0.88 20.87 -1.95
C LYS A 129 0.14 21.05 -3.08
N ILE A 130 0.76 19.96 -3.51
CA ILE A 130 1.76 20.01 -4.59
C ILE A 130 1.14 20.37 -5.93
N GLN A 131 -0.04 19.84 -6.24
CA GLN A 131 -0.75 20.22 -7.45
C GLN A 131 -1.03 21.73 -7.46
N ASN A 132 -1.39 22.31 -6.31
CA ASN A 132 -1.57 23.74 -6.16
C ASN A 132 -0.25 24.51 -6.34
N GLU A 133 0.84 24.11 -5.69
CA GLU A 133 2.14 24.77 -5.83
C GLU A 133 2.61 24.77 -7.29
N VAL A 134 2.51 23.63 -7.98
CA VAL A 134 2.84 23.55 -9.41
C VAL A 134 1.92 24.43 -10.26
N TYR A 135 0.63 24.48 -9.93
CA TYR A 135 -0.32 25.36 -10.60
C TYR A 135 0.04 26.85 -10.43
N GLN A 136 0.60 27.26 -9.29
CA GLN A 136 1.02 28.64 -9.07
C GLN A 136 2.27 29.04 -9.88
N LEU A 137 3.09 28.08 -10.31
CA LEU A 137 4.22 28.34 -11.21
C LEU A 137 3.78 28.63 -12.65
N LEU A 138 2.53 28.34 -13.01
CA LEU A 138 2.02 28.53 -14.36
C LEU A 138 1.69 30.00 -14.64
N THR A 139 1.97 30.43 -15.87
CA THR A 139 1.50 31.73 -16.38
C THR A 139 -0.03 31.75 -16.52
N PRO A 140 -0.67 32.93 -16.60
CA PRO A 140 -2.11 33.03 -16.81
C PRO A 140 -2.60 32.24 -18.03
N GLU A 141 -1.89 32.31 -19.15
CA GLU A 141 -2.22 31.57 -20.37
C GLU A 141 -2.09 30.04 -20.19
N GLN A 142 -1.05 29.59 -19.50
CA GLN A 142 -0.86 28.18 -19.18
C GLN A 142 -1.95 27.67 -18.23
N LYS A 143 -2.44 28.49 -17.29
CA LYS A 143 -3.56 28.15 -16.40
C LYS A 143 -4.87 27.93 -17.15
N VAL A 144 -5.14 28.74 -18.18
CA VAL A 144 -6.31 28.56 -19.08
C VAL A 144 -6.19 27.23 -19.82
N LYS A 145 -5.08 27.00 -20.52
CA LYS A 145 -4.81 25.73 -21.23
C LYS A 145 -4.90 24.52 -20.29
N PHE A 146 -4.43 24.67 -19.04
CA PHE A 146 -4.52 23.61 -18.05
C PHE A 146 -5.97 23.26 -17.72
N LYS A 147 -6.81 24.26 -17.46
CA LYS A 147 -8.23 24.07 -17.13
C LYS A 147 -8.98 23.36 -18.25
N GLU A 148 -8.83 23.81 -19.50
CA GLU A 148 -9.46 23.18 -20.67
C GLU A 148 -9.06 21.71 -20.82
N LYS A 149 -7.78 21.40 -20.61
CA LYS A 149 -7.28 20.01 -20.68
C LYS A 149 -7.76 19.16 -19.52
N PHE A 150 -7.94 19.76 -18.35
CA PHE A 150 -8.46 19.09 -17.17
C PHE A 150 -9.92 18.71 -17.38
N GLU A 151 -10.75 19.66 -17.82
CA GLU A 151 -12.18 19.44 -18.11
C GLU A 151 -12.40 18.38 -19.19
N ARG A 152 -11.57 18.35 -20.24
CA ARG A 152 -11.68 17.32 -21.30
C ARG A 152 -11.26 15.91 -20.86
N ARG A 153 -10.50 15.77 -19.78
CA ARG A 153 -10.04 14.46 -19.26
C ARG A 153 -11.03 13.81 -18.30
N HIS A 154 -12.04 14.56 -17.86
CA HIS A 154 -13.15 14.11 -17.03
C HIS A 154 -14.38 13.84 -17.89
#